data_AF-A0A094H2X5-F1
#
_entry.id   AF-A0A094H2X5-F1
#
_cell.length_a   1.000
_cell.length_b   1.000
_cell.length_c   1.000
_cell.angle_alpha   90.00
_cell.angle_beta   90.00
_cell.angle_gamma   90.00
#
_symmetry.space_group_name_H-M   'P 1'
#
loop_
_entity.id
_entity.type
_entity.pdbx_description
1 polymer ?
#
loop_
_entity_poly.entity_id
_entity_poly.type
_entity_poly.pdbx_seq_one_letter_code
_entity_poly.pdbx_strand_id
1 'polypeptide(L)'
;MKGIGDVELANVRELQRREEVEKALEMSLAKVPGDEKVYVSGVFALRRPQTLKEAGVTHIVSALRFDYKETKGWENYTHCNVQIDDVDDENLIEHFPRVVQFIKDALAEGGGVLIHCAMGKSRSVSLAIAYLLATRPSLTPFTALSLIRQTRPHADPNSGFMTQLDLWKRCGCTPDLESSAIYQRWLYATEVELSTSIGRAPDRLRFEDEEKAKDGSATESADATKAMRCRRCRTLLAKEEYIVEHDPKAPAEEDSSSTAPLPLPNPDAAAASASSVACGHFFLQALSWMRPALETGELEGRLLCPNLKCEALVGRWNWKGLRCSCGVWVTPAFAVQKGRVDLLSPAVERGRGAQAAGVRMPPGMRAPPPKGGNL
;
A
#
# COMPACT_ATOMS: atom_id res chain seq x y z
N MET A 1 -0.72 39.73 -42.27
CA MET A 1 -1.77 39.43 -41.28
C MET A 1 -2.78 38.34 -41.72
N LYS A 2 -2.51 37.53 -42.75
CA LYS A 2 -3.43 36.45 -43.21
C LYS A 2 -3.24 35.08 -42.54
N GLY A 3 -2.25 34.91 -41.66
CA GLY A 3 -1.89 33.58 -41.11
C GLY A 3 -2.42 33.25 -39.71
N ILE A 4 -2.99 34.21 -38.98
CA ILE A 4 -3.43 33.99 -37.59
C ILE A 4 -4.84 33.39 -37.53
N GLY A 5 -5.76 33.85 -38.40
CA GLY A 5 -7.15 33.34 -38.44
C GLY A 5 -7.29 31.89 -38.96
N ASP A 6 -6.39 31.45 -39.84
CA ASP A 6 -6.41 30.07 -40.38
C ASP A 6 -5.94 29.05 -39.34
N VAL A 7 -4.96 29.42 -38.49
CA VAL A 7 -4.49 28.60 -37.37
C VAL A 7 -5.54 28.52 -36.26
N GLU A 8 -6.22 29.63 -35.99
CA GLU A 8 -7.30 29.69 -34.99
C GLU A 8 -8.52 28.84 -35.43
N LEU A 9 -8.91 28.91 -36.71
CA LEU A 9 -9.98 28.08 -37.27
C LEU A 9 -9.62 26.58 -37.31
N ALA A 10 -8.35 26.24 -37.58
CA ALA A 10 -7.87 24.87 -37.52
C ALA A 10 -7.91 24.31 -36.08
N ASN A 11 -7.51 25.11 -35.09
CA ASN A 11 -7.56 24.74 -33.67
C ASN A 11 -9.00 24.53 -33.18
N VAL A 12 -9.94 25.39 -33.58
CA VAL A 12 -11.37 25.23 -33.23
C VAL A 12 -11.93 23.95 -33.83
N ARG A 13 -11.62 23.63 -35.10
CA ARG A 13 -12.06 22.39 -35.75
C ARG A 13 -11.44 21.14 -35.12
N GLU A 14 -10.20 21.22 -34.68
CA GLU A 14 -9.53 20.13 -33.96
C GLU A 14 -10.16 19.89 -32.59
N LEU A 15 -10.44 20.96 -31.83
CA LEU A 15 -11.16 20.88 -30.56
C LEU A 15 -12.55 20.25 -30.73
N GLN A 16 -13.33 20.71 -31.73
CA GLN A 16 -14.64 20.15 -32.05
C GLN A 16 -14.56 18.66 -32.41
N ARG A 17 -13.57 18.27 -33.23
CA ARG A 17 -13.36 16.86 -33.59
C ARG A 17 -13.01 16.01 -32.37
N ARG A 18 -12.17 16.54 -31.45
CA ARG A 18 -11.83 15.86 -30.19
C ARG A 18 -13.05 15.68 -29.30
N GLU A 19 -13.89 16.71 -29.15
CA GLU A 19 -15.14 16.64 -28.40
C GLU A 19 -16.14 15.64 -29.01
N GLU A 20 -16.27 15.61 -30.33
CA GLU A 20 -17.14 14.65 -31.03
C GLU A 20 -16.66 13.20 -30.84
N VAL A 21 -15.35 12.97 -30.93
CA VAL A 21 -14.74 11.65 -30.68
C VAL A 21 -14.92 11.25 -29.22
N GLU A 22 -14.67 12.15 -28.27
CA GLU A 22 -14.85 11.92 -26.84
C GLU A 22 -16.30 11.54 -26.53
N LYS A 23 -17.26 12.33 -27.04
CA LYS A 23 -18.69 12.04 -26.89
C LYS A 23 -19.08 10.71 -27.51
N ALA A 24 -18.53 10.35 -28.67
CA ALA A 24 -18.76 9.05 -29.31
C ALA A 24 -18.19 7.89 -28.46
N LEU A 25 -17.06 8.10 -27.79
CA LEU A 25 -16.44 7.12 -26.89
C LEU A 25 -17.22 6.97 -25.57
N GLU A 26 -17.72 8.05 -24.99
CA GLU A 26 -18.60 7.99 -23.81
C GLU A 26 -19.92 7.27 -24.12
N MET A 27 -20.34 7.40 -25.38
CA MET A 27 -21.50 6.74 -25.94
C MET A 27 -21.26 5.27 -26.32
N SER A 28 -20.02 4.80 -26.46
CA SER A 28 -19.77 3.42 -26.92
C SER A 28 -19.93 2.41 -25.78
N LEU A 29 -20.64 1.32 -26.08
CA LEU A 29 -20.76 0.16 -25.21
C LEU A 29 -19.68 -0.86 -25.61
N ALA A 30 -18.63 -0.99 -24.79
CA ALA A 30 -17.53 -1.90 -25.08
C ALA A 30 -17.71 -3.22 -24.35
N LYS A 31 -17.82 -4.34 -25.08
CA LYS A 31 -17.83 -5.68 -24.46
C LYS A 31 -16.42 -6.00 -23.93
N VAL A 32 -16.32 -6.43 -22.68
CA VAL A 32 -15.06 -6.95 -22.13
C VAL A 32 -14.73 -8.27 -22.84
N PRO A 33 -13.51 -8.47 -23.36
CA PRO A 33 -13.19 -9.72 -24.06
C PRO A 33 -13.42 -10.98 -23.23
N GLY A 34 -14.13 -11.92 -23.83
CA GLY A 34 -14.55 -13.19 -23.23
C GLY A 34 -15.96 -13.59 -23.65
N ASP A 35 -16.41 -14.74 -23.13
CA ASP A 35 -17.73 -15.28 -23.43
C ASP A 35 -18.84 -14.58 -22.64
N GLU A 36 -18.48 -14.02 -21.49
CA GLU A 36 -19.39 -13.34 -20.56
C GLU A 36 -19.95 -12.04 -21.13
N LYS A 37 -21.19 -11.70 -20.76
CA LYS A 37 -21.90 -10.48 -21.18
C LYS A 37 -21.57 -9.31 -20.26
N VAL A 38 -20.30 -8.96 -20.15
CA VAL A 38 -19.82 -7.82 -19.34
C VAL A 38 -19.43 -6.67 -20.26
N TYR A 39 -19.91 -5.47 -19.96
CA TYR A 39 -19.71 -4.28 -20.79
C TYR A 39 -19.20 -3.10 -19.97
N VAL A 40 -18.40 -2.23 -20.58
CA VAL A 40 -17.91 -0.97 -20.01
C VAL A 40 -18.32 0.21 -20.88
N SER A 41 -18.80 1.30 -20.28
CA SER A 41 -19.17 2.52 -21.01
C SER A 41 -19.03 3.80 -20.18
N GLY A 42 -19.20 4.95 -20.85
CA GLY A 42 -19.54 6.20 -20.18
C GLY A 42 -21.04 6.32 -19.88
N VAL A 43 -21.42 7.43 -19.25
CA VAL A 43 -22.79 7.70 -18.78
C VAL A 43 -23.80 7.78 -19.93
N PHE A 44 -23.38 8.29 -21.10
CA PHE A 44 -24.30 8.50 -22.21
C PHE A 44 -24.83 7.20 -22.83
N ALA A 45 -24.18 6.05 -22.59
CA ALA A 45 -24.72 4.75 -23.01
C ALA A 45 -26.07 4.42 -22.36
N LEU A 46 -26.33 4.94 -21.15
CA LEU A 46 -27.62 4.76 -20.46
C LEU A 46 -28.80 5.39 -21.21
N ARG A 47 -28.54 6.37 -22.09
CA ARG A 47 -29.57 7.00 -22.92
C ARG A 47 -29.97 6.17 -24.15
N ARG A 48 -29.43 4.94 -24.29
CA ARG A 48 -29.71 4.05 -25.43
C ARG A 48 -30.31 2.72 -24.98
N PRO A 49 -31.59 2.70 -24.58
CA PRO A 49 -32.25 1.48 -24.08
C PRO A 49 -32.26 0.34 -25.11
N GLN A 50 -32.33 0.66 -26.39
CA GLN A 50 -32.29 -0.35 -27.46
C GLN A 50 -30.94 -1.09 -27.50
N THR A 51 -29.81 -0.36 -27.40
CA THR A 51 -28.47 -0.96 -27.36
C THR A 51 -28.28 -1.84 -26.13
N LEU A 52 -28.78 -1.42 -24.97
CA LEU A 52 -28.74 -2.21 -23.74
C LEU A 52 -29.56 -3.51 -23.88
N LYS A 53 -30.74 -3.41 -24.50
CA LYS A 53 -31.62 -4.55 -24.75
C LYS A 53 -31.01 -5.55 -25.73
N GLU A 54 -30.43 -5.08 -26.83
CA GLU A 54 -29.72 -5.91 -27.82
C GLU A 54 -28.49 -6.61 -27.22
N ALA A 55 -27.79 -5.93 -26.30
CA ALA A 55 -26.69 -6.52 -25.53
C ALA A 55 -27.15 -7.47 -24.40
N GLY A 56 -28.47 -7.59 -24.16
CA GLY A 56 -29.03 -8.41 -23.09
C GLY A 56 -28.66 -7.93 -21.68
N VAL A 57 -28.41 -6.63 -21.51
CA VAL A 57 -28.09 -6.03 -20.20
C VAL A 57 -29.34 -6.08 -19.32
N THR A 58 -29.19 -6.62 -18.12
CA THR A 58 -30.22 -6.68 -17.06
C THR A 58 -29.74 -6.03 -15.77
N HIS A 59 -28.42 -5.89 -15.59
CA HIS A 59 -27.80 -5.35 -14.38
C HIS A 59 -26.87 -4.19 -14.72
N ILE A 60 -26.85 -3.16 -13.87
CA ILE A 60 -26.04 -1.95 -14.05
C ILE A 60 -25.22 -1.66 -12.79
N VAL A 61 -23.92 -1.46 -12.97
CA VAL A 61 -22.99 -0.96 -11.95
C VAL A 61 -22.65 0.49 -12.27
N SER A 62 -23.01 1.41 -11.38
CA SER A 62 -22.79 2.85 -11.53
C SER A 62 -21.68 3.33 -10.60
N ALA A 63 -20.53 3.69 -11.15
CA ALA A 63 -19.36 4.18 -10.41
C ALA A 63 -19.23 5.70 -10.46
N LEU A 64 -20.13 6.41 -9.79
CA LEU A 64 -20.13 7.86 -9.65
C LEU A 64 -21.09 8.33 -8.53
N ARG A 65 -20.87 9.54 -8.01
CA ARG A 65 -21.73 10.20 -7.01
C ARG A 65 -22.99 10.83 -7.64
N PHE A 66 -23.84 10.02 -8.25
CA PHE A 66 -25.11 10.46 -8.84
C PHE A 66 -26.19 9.39 -8.68
N ASP A 67 -27.42 9.80 -8.38
CA ASP A 67 -28.57 8.90 -8.31
C ASP A 67 -29.39 9.01 -9.61
N TYR A 68 -29.54 7.88 -10.30
CA TYR A 68 -30.28 7.79 -11.57
C TYR A 68 -31.73 7.35 -11.40
N LYS A 69 -32.24 7.18 -10.17
CA LYS A 69 -33.62 6.69 -9.92
C LYS A 69 -34.73 7.45 -10.66
N GLU A 70 -34.54 8.73 -10.94
CA GLU A 70 -35.52 9.55 -11.67
C GLU A 70 -35.43 9.40 -13.20
N THR A 71 -34.48 8.60 -13.68
CA THR A 71 -34.27 8.37 -15.11
C THR A 71 -35.31 7.39 -15.61
N LYS A 72 -36.03 7.77 -16.67
CA LYS A 72 -37.07 6.92 -17.27
C LYS A 72 -36.49 5.58 -17.75
N GLY A 73 -37.09 4.47 -17.33
CA GLY A 73 -36.70 3.12 -17.72
C GLY A 73 -35.57 2.52 -16.88
N TRP A 74 -35.11 3.24 -15.85
CA TRP A 74 -34.11 2.76 -14.88
C TRP A 74 -34.64 1.58 -14.06
N GLU A 75 -35.94 1.56 -13.79
CA GLU A 75 -36.65 0.50 -13.06
C GLU A 75 -36.59 -0.88 -13.73
N ASN A 76 -36.18 -0.96 -15.00
CA ASN A 76 -36.07 -2.21 -15.74
C ASN A 76 -34.78 -3.00 -15.45
N TYR A 77 -33.87 -2.44 -14.66
CA TYR A 77 -32.56 -3.03 -14.37
C TYR A 77 -32.36 -3.19 -12.86
N THR A 78 -31.55 -4.16 -12.48
CA THR A 78 -31.01 -4.27 -11.12
C THR A 78 -29.75 -3.43 -11.01
N HIS A 79 -29.58 -2.69 -9.90
CA HIS A 79 -28.54 -1.67 -9.77
C HIS A 79 -27.56 -1.93 -8.63
N CYS A 80 -26.28 -1.65 -8.89
CA CYS A 80 -25.23 -1.56 -7.88
C CYS A 80 -24.55 -0.19 -7.98
N ASN A 81 -24.84 0.69 -7.01
CA ASN A 81 -24.30 2.04 -6.99
C ASN A 81 -23.04 2.10 -6.12
N VAL A 82 -21.96 2.64 -6.70
CA VAL A 82 -20.65 2.87 -6.09
C VAL A 82 -20.40 4.38 -6.14
N GLN A 83 -20.59 5.03 -4.99
CA GLN A 83 -20.47 6.49 -4.89
C GLN A 83 -19.01 6.88 -4.73
N ILE A 84 -18.36 7.19 -5.85
CA ILE A 84 -16.92 7.41 -5.88
C ILE A 84 -16.50 8.47 -6.90
N ASP A 85 -15.48 9.25 -6.54
CA ASP A 85 -14.86 10.23 -7.44
C ASP A 85 -13.66 9.64 -8.18
N ASP A 86 -13.19 10.35 -9.22
CA ASP A 86 -12.09 9.90 -10.10
C ASP A 86 -10.76 10.52 -9.70
N VAL A 87 -10.39 10.34 -8.43
CA VAL A 87 -9.16 10.85 -7.85
C VAL A 87 -8.37 9.67 -7.26
N ASP A 88 -7.06 9.84 -7.09
CA ASP A 88 -6.14 8.76 -6.72
C ASP A 88 -6.12 8.43 -5.22
N ASP A 89 -6.60 9.34 -4.38
CA ASP A 89 -6.78 9.17 -2.93
C ASP A 89 -8.13 8.53 -2.53
N GLU A 90 -9.02 8.28 -3.49
CA GLU A 90 -10.34 7.71 -3.23
C GLU A 90 -10.29 6.19 -3.01
N ASN A 91 -10.94 5.69 -1.95
CA ASN A 91 -10.92 4.27 -1.56
C ASN A 91 -11.89 3.42 -2.39
N LEU A 92 -11.47 2.94 -3.55
CA LEU A 92 -12.28 2.10 -4.44
C LEU A 92 -12.28 0.62 -4.05
N ILE A 93 -11.17 0.12 -3.48
CA ILE A 93 -10.97 -1.31 -3.18
C ILE A 93 -12.03 -1.87 -2.21
N GLU A 94 -12.53 -1.07 -1.26
CA GLU A 94 -13.58 -1.49 -0.32
C GLU A 94 -14.86 -1.95 -1.04
N HIS A 95 -15.09 -1.49 -2.27
CA HIS A 95 -16.27 -1.85 -3.06
C HIS A 95 -16.08 -3.08 -3.94
N PHE A 96 -14.84 -3.54 -4.15
CA PHE A 96 -14.57 -4.66 -5.05
C PHE A 96 -15.31 -5.95 -4.68
N PRO A 97 -15.31 -6.43 -3.42
CA PRO A 97 -16.04 -7.65 -3.05
C PRO A 97 -17.52 -7.60 -3.47
N ARG A 98 -18.21 -6.51 -3.13
CA ARG A 98 -19.63 -6.31 -3.43
C ARG A 98 -19.90 -6.25 -4.93
N VAL A 99 -19.09 -5.49 -5.68
CA VAL A 99 -19.26 -5.32 -7.13
C VAL A 99 -18.96 -6.63 -7.87
N VAL A 100 -17.88 -7.32 -7.49
CA VAL A 100 -17.51 -8.60 -8.09
C VAL A 100 -18.62 -9.63 -7.87
N GLN A 101 -19.17 -9.70 -6.65
CA GLN A 101 -20.27 -10.61 -6.37
C GLN A 101 -21.52 -10.27 -7.19
N PHE A 102 -21.90 -8.99 -7.24
CA PHE A 102 -23.02 -8.53 -8.06
C PHE A 102 -22.88 -8.92 -9.54
N ILE A 103 -21.69 -8.78 -10.13
CA ILE A 103 -21.44 -9.18 -11.51
C ILE A 103 -21.58 -10.71 -11.68
N LYS A 104 -21.02 -11.49 -10.74
CA LYS A 104 -21.11 -12.96 -10.78
C LYS A 104 -22.56 -13.44 -10.71
N ASP A 105 -23.35 -12.88 -9.79
CA ASP A 105 -24.76 -13.26 -9.61
C ASP A 105 -25.57 -12.94 -10.87
N ALA A 106 -25.41 -11.74 -11.42
CA ALA A 106 -26.08 -11.32 -12.65
C ALA A 106 -25.77 -12.22 -13.86
N LEU A 107 -24.52 -12.67 -13.99
CA LEU A 107 -24.11 -13.58 -15.06
C LEU A 107 -24.62 -15.00 -14.83
N ALA A 108 -24.68 -15.47 -13.57
CA ALA A 108 -25.24 -16.78 -13.23
C ALA A 108 -26.75 -16.88 -13.55
N GLU A 109 -27.47 -15.76 -13.47
CA GLU A 109 -28.87 -15.63 -13.91
C GLU A 109 -29.03 -15.57 -15.44
N GLY A 110 -27.93 -15.60 -16.21
CA GLY A 110 -27.92 -15.49 -17.67
C GLY A 110 -28.05 -14.05 -18.19
N GLY A 111 -28.04 -13.07 -17.29
CA GLY A 111 -28.09 -11.64 -17.57
C GLY A 111 -26.79 -11.08 -18.13
N GLY A 112 -26.87 -9.85 -18.63
CA GLY A 112 -25.71 -9.04 -19.00
C GLY A 112 -25.50 -7.89 -18.01
N VAL A 113 -24.24 -7.50 -17.81
CA VAL A 113 -23.86 -6.46 -16.86
C VAL A 113 -23.20 -5.29 -17.58
N LEU A 114 -23.71 -4.09 -17.35
CA LEU A 114 -23.07 -2.85 -17.74
C LEU A 114 -22.36 -2.22 -16.54
N ILE A 115 -21.08 -1.94 -16.66
CA ILE A 115 -20.28 -1.17 -15.69
C ILE A 115 -19.98 0.19 -16.30
N HIS A 116 -20.47 1.27 -15.69
CA HIS A 116 -20.27 2.61 -16.23
C HIS A 116 -19.81 3.61 -15.17
N CYS A 117 -19.17 4.68 -15.65
CA CYS A 117 -18.89 5.87 -14.87
C CYS A 117 -19.25 7.10 -15.72
N ALA A 118 -18.59 8.25 -15.52
CA ALA A 118 -18.79 9.40 -16.40
C ALA A 118 -18.28 9.12 -17.83
N MET A 119 -16.98 8.91 -18.00
CA MET A 119 -16.35 8.75 -19.33
C MET A 119 -16.18 7.29 -19.77
N GLY A 120 -16.32 6.34 -18.84
CA GLY A 120 -15.96 4.95 -19.07
C GLY A 120 -14.44 4.73 -19.18
N LYS A 121 -13.62 5.58 -18.54
CA LYS A 121 -12.16 5.59 -18.67
C LYS A 121 -11.45 4.96 -17.48
N SER A 122 -11.79 5.39 -16.27
CA SER A 122 -11.05 5.05 -15.04
C SER A 122 -11.91 4.21 -14.09
N ARG A 123 -12.80 4.79 -13.27
CA ARG A 123 -13.63 4.08 -12.27
C ARG A 123 -14.30 2.78 -12.77
N SER A 124 -15.03 2.86 -13.88
CA SER A 124 -15.72 1.69 -14.43
C SER A 124 -14.76 0.62 -14.97
N VAL A 125 -13.63 1.05 -15.51
CA VAL A 125 -12.58 0.14 -15.98
C VAL A 125 -11.92 -0.53 -14.78
N SER A 126 -11.64 0.18 -13.70
CA SER A 126 -11.10 -0.38 -12.46
C SER A 126 -12.01 -1.47 -11.89
N LEU A 127 -13.32 -1.23 -11.81
CA LEU A 127 -14.30 -2.24 -11.36
C LEU A 127 -14.33 -3.47 -12.29
N ALA A 128 -14.24 -3.26 -13.60
CA ALA A 128 -14.16 -4.36 -14.57
C ALA A 128 -12.86 -5.16 -14.41
N ILE A 129 -11.73 -4.51 -14.14
CA ILE A 129 -10.45 -5.17 -13.84
C ILE A 129 -10.58 -5.99 -12.54
N ALA A 130 -11.14 -5.42 -11.47
CA ALA A 130 -11.34 -6.14 -10.21
C ALA A 130 -12.13 -7.45 -10.41
N TYR A 131 -13.17 -7.42 -11.25
CA TYR A 131 -13.90 -8.61 -11.68
C TYR A 131 -13.00 -9.61 -12.42
N LEU A 132 -12.26 -9.17 -13.44
CA LEU A 132 -11.37 -10.02 -14.22
C LEU A 132 -10.29 -10.68 -13.35
N LEU A 133 -9.72 -9.95 -12.39
CA LEU A 133 -8.71 -10.49 -11.47
C LEU A 133 -9.29 -11.58 -10.54
N ALA A 134 -10.56 -11.44 -10.16
CA ALA A 134 -11.25 -12.40 -9.29
C ALA A 134 -11.71 -13.66 -10.03
N THR A 135 -11.96 -13.59 -11.35
CA THR A 135 -12.44 -14.73 -12.16
C THR A 135 -11.35 -15.38 -13.01
N ARG A 136 -10.24 -14.68 -13.27
CA ARG A 136 -9.13 -15.15 -14.11
C ARG A 136 -7.81 -15.00 -13.36
N PRO A 137 -7.44 -15.99 -12.51
CA PRO A 137 -6.29 -15.89 -11.61
C PRO A 137 -4.93 -15.67 -12.28
N SER A 138 -4.77 -15.97 -13.57
CA SER A 138 -3.54 -15.71 -14.32
C SER A 138 -3.33 -14.23 -14.68
N LEU A 139 -4.37 -13.40 -14.59
CA LEU A 139 -4.26 -11.98 -14.93
C LEU A 139 -3.61 -11.17 -13.79
N THR A 140 -2.86 -10.16 -14.21
CA THR A 140 -2.37 -9.05 -13.40
C THR A 140 -3.20 -7.80 -13.73
N PRO A 141 -3.20 -6.75 -12.89
CA PRO A 141 -3.91 -5.51 -13.22
C PRO A 141 -3.56 -4.96 -14.60
N PHE A 142 -2.28 -5.03 -14.97
CA PHE A 142 -1.78 -4.56 -16.28
C PHE A 142 -2.28 -5.42 -17.45
N THR A 143 -2.27 -6.76 -17.33
CA THR A 143 -2.74 -7.62 -18.42
C THR A 143 -4.26 -7.58 -18.55
N ALA A 144 -4.99 -7.42 -17.45
CA ALA A 144 -6.43 -7.19 -17.46
C ALA A 144 -6.81 -5.84 -18.09
N LEU A 145 -6.09 -4.75 -17.78
CA LEU A 145 -6.25 -3.47 -18.46
C LEU A 145 -5.98 -3.58 -19.97
N SER A 146 -4.90 -4.28 -20.35
CA SER A 146 -4.57 -4.53 -21.75
C SER A 146 -5.67 -5.28 -22.49
N LEU A 147 -6.37 -6.20 -21.81
CA LEU A 147 -7.51 -6.90 -22.37
C LEU A 147 -8.68 -5.95 -22.64
N ILE A 148 -9.05 -5.11 -21.66
CA ILE A 148 -10.13 -4.12 -21.84
C ILE A 148 -9.79 -3.13 -22.96
N ARG A 149 -8.53 -2.74 -23.10
CA ARG A 149 -8.06 -1.83 -24.17
C ARG A 149 -8.29 -2.36 -25.59
N GLN A 150 -8.50 -3.66 -25.77
CA GLN A 150 -8.83 -4.23 -27.09
C GLN A 150 -10.17 -3.75 -27.63
N THR A 151 -11.15 -3.51 -26.74
CA THR A 151 -12.48 -3.01 -27.12
C THR A 151 -12.72 -1.58 -26.66
N ARG A 152 -11.88 -1.06 -25.75
CA ARG A 152 -11.94 0.31 -25.24
C ARG A 152 -10.54 0.93 -25.13
N PRO A 153 -9.92 1.40 -26.24
CA PRO A 153 -8.50 1.80 -26.29
C PRO A 153 -8.10 2.92 -25.33
N HIS A 154 -9.02 3.82 -24.98
CA HIS A 154 -8.79 4.93 -24.06
C HIS A 154 -8.97 4.57 -22.58
N ALA A 155 -9.23 3.30 -22.25
CA ALA A 155 -9.28 2.80 -20.88
C ALA A 155 -7.96 3.08 -20.16
N ASP A 156 -8.02 3.75 -19.03
CA ASP A 156 -6.85 4.30 -18.35
C ASP A 156 -7.25 4.71 -16.91
N PRO A 157 -7.32 3.73 -15.99
CA PRO A 157 -7.49 3.96 -14.56
C PRO A 157 -6.42 4.91 -14.01
N ASN A 158 -6.78 5.73 -13.03
CA ASN A 158 -5.80 6.53 -12.30
C ASN A 158 -4.80 5.64 -11.53
N SER A 159 -3.67 6.22 -11.13
CA SER A 159 -2.57 5.55 -10.41
C SER A 159 -3.03 4.94 -9.09
N GLY A 160 -3.83 5.67 -8.30
CA GLY A 160 -4.39 5.19 -7.04
C GLY A 160 -5.22 3.92 -7.19
N PHE A 161 -6.11 3.89 -8.20
CA PHE A 161 -6.90 2.71 -8.52
C PHE A 161 -6.04 1.55 -9.02
N MET A 162 -4.98 1.81 -9.79
CA MET A 162 -4.05 0.75 -10.20
C MET A 162 -3.32 0.14 -9.00
N THR A 163 -2.88 0.96 -8.03
CA THR A 163 -2.29 0.50 -6.77
C THR A 163 -3.28 -0.35 -5.96
N GLN A 164 -4.54 0.10 -5.89
CA GLN A 164 -5.61 -0.64 -5.22
C GLN A 164 -5.97 -1.96 -5.92
N LEU A 165 -5.87 -2.05 -7.25
CA LEU A 165 -6.05 -3.30 -7.99
C LEU A 165 -4.92 -4.30 -7.75
N ASP A 166 -3.67 -3.83 -7.61
CA ASP A 166 -2.55 -4.67 -7.17
C ASP A 166 -2.79 -5.20 -5.74
N LEU A 167 -3.21 -4.32 -4.83
CA LEU A 167 -3.57 -4.70 -3.47
C LEU A 167 -4.69 -5.75 -3.45
N TRP A 168 -5.75 -5.56 -4.24
CA TRP A 168 -6.84 -6.53 -4.39
C TRP A 168 -6.34 -7.90 -4.83
N LYS A 169 -5.44 -7.93 -5.83
CA LYS A 169 -4.80 -9.16 -6.30
C LYS A 169 -3.99 -9.84 -5.20
N ARG A 170 -3.20 -9.07 -4.44
CA ARG A 170 -2.36 -9.57 -3.34
C ARG A 170 -3.19 -10.07 -2.15
N CYS A 171 -4.38 -9.50 -1.93
CA CYS A 171 -5.36 -10.01 -0.98
C CYS A 171 -6.07 -11.29 -1.47
N GLY A 172 -5.70 -11.83 -2.64
CA GLY A 172 -6.29 -13.03 -3.21
C GLY A 172 -7.69 -12.84 -3.79
N CYS A 173 -8.10 -11.59 -4.04
CA CYS A 173 -9.45 -11.25 -4.51
C CYS A 173 -10.57 -11.82 -3.61
N THR A 174 -10.34 -11.85 -2.30
CA THR A 174 -11.24 -12.45 -1.31
C THR A 174 -12.53 -11.64 -1.10
N PRO A 175 -13.70 -12.27 -0.94
CA PRO A 175 -14.92 -11.56 -0.55
C PRO A 175 -14.83 -10.99 0.88
N ASP A 176 -14.01 -11.58 1.74
CA ASP A 176 -13.74 -11.10 3.10
C ASP A 176 -12.46 -10.25 3.12
N LEU A 177 -12.56 -9.07 2.50
CA LEU A 177 -11.43 -8.14 2.37
C LEU A 177 -11.00 -7.56 3.72
N GLU A 178 -11.94 -7.32 4.63
CA GLU A 178 -11.68 -6.72 5.94
C GLU A 178 -10.77 -7.59 6.82
N SER A 179 -10.87 -8.92 6.71
CA SER A 179 -9.98 -9.84 7.44
C SER A 179 -8.57 -9.94 6.83
N SER A 180 -8.30 -9.35 5.67
CA SER A 180 -6.98 -9.39 5.04
C SER A 180 -5.99 -8.50 5.79
N ALA A 181 -4.95 -9.11 6.37
CA ALA A 181 -3.87 -8.38 7.04
C ALA A 181 -3.14 -7.39 6.11
N ILE A 182 -3.07 -7.70 4.80
CA ILE A 182 -2.44 -6.81 3.80
C ILE A 182 -3.30 -5.55 3.62
N TYR A 183 -4.63 -5.72 3.52
CA TYR A 183 -5.57 -4.62 3.39
C TYR A 183 -5.63 -3.77 4.66
N GLN A 184 -5.71 -4.40 5.85
CA GLN A 184 -5.70 -3.67 7.13
C GLN A 184 -4.43 -2.86 7.34
N ARG A 185 -3.27 -3.37 6.89
CA ARG A 185 -2.01 -2.61 6.92
C ARG A 185 -2.05 -1.42 5.96
N TRP A 186 -2.61 -1.59 4.75
CA TRP A 186 -2.76 -0.49 3.81
C TRP A 186 -3.70 0.59 4.35
N LEU A 187 -4.87 0.23 4.89
CA LEU A 187 -5.79 1.18 5.53
C LEU A 187 -5.13 1.99 6.64
N TYR A 188 -4.36 1.31 7.49
CA TYR A 188 -3.61 1.99 8.55
C TYR A 188 -2.55 2.95 8.00
N ALA A 189 -1.82 2.56 6.94
CA ALA A 189 -0.83 3.44 6.32
C ALA A 189 -1.50 4.70 5.72
N THR A 190 -2.64 4.54 5.03
CA THR A 190 -3.43 5.66 4.49
C THR A 190 -3.93 6.58 5.61
N GLU A 191 -4.41 6.03 6.72
CA GLU A 191 -4.85 6.79 7.90
C GLU A 191 -3.70 7.61 8.51
N VAL A 192 -2.51 7.02 8.62
CA VAL A 192 -1.30 7.70 9.11
C VAL A 192 -0.92 8.85 8.18
N GLU A 193 -0.91 8.61 6.87
CA GLU A 193 -0.61 9.64 5.87
C GLU A 193 -1.60 10.82 5.96
N LEU A 194 -2.91 10.52 5.98
CA LEU A 194 -3.94 11.55 6.11
C LEU A 194 -3.79 12.35 7.42
N SER A 195 -3.62 11.67 8.54
CA SER A 195 -3.49 12.32 9.86
C SER A 195 -2.24 13.21 9.93
N THR A 196 -1.12 12.73 9.40
CA THR A 196 0.13 13.48 9.40
C THR A 196 0.11 14.67 8.45
N SER A 197 -0.64 14.59 7.34
CA SER A 197 -0.83 15.70 6.40
C SER A 197 -1.51 16.90 7.06
N ILE A 198 -2.43 16.67 8.00
CA ILE A 198 -3.09 17.70 8.81
C ILE A 198 -2.36 18.01 10.12
N GLY A 199 -1.14 17.47 10.31
CA GLY A 199 -0.31 17.74 11.48
C GLY A 199 -0.80 17.07 12.77
N ARG A 200 -1.46 15.91 12.67
CA ARG A 200 -1.93 15.13 13.82
C ARG A 200 -1.31 13.73 13.84
N ALA A 201 -1.22 13.16 15.04
CA ALA A 201 -0.94 11.73 15.19
C ALA A 201 -2.17 10.93 14.71
N PRO A 202 -1.99 9.70 14.21
CA PRO A 202 -3.11 8.81 13.88
C PRO A 202 -3.94 8.48 15.13
N ASP A 203 -5.26 8.49 14.99
CA ASP A 203 -6.19 8.19 16.09
C ASP A 203 -6.16 6.70 16.46
N ARG A 204 -6.11 5.82 15.46
CA ARG A 204 -6.01 4.38 15.67
C ARG A 204 -4.57 3.90 15.49
N LEU A 205 -3.98 3.33 16.53
CA LEU A 205 -2.65 2.72 16.46
C LEU A 205 -2.73 1.22 16.13
N ARG A 206 -1.92 0.77 15.16
CA ARG A 206 -1.76 -0.64 14.81
C ARG A 206 -0.41 -1.15 15.31
N PHE A 207 -0.41 -2.20 16.11
CA PHE A 207 0.81 -2.86 16.61
C PHE A 207 0.98 -4.24 15.97
N GLU A 208 2.05 -4.43 15.21
CA GLU A 208 2.21 -5.61 14.34
C GLU A 208 2.44 -6.92 15.11
N ASP A 209 2.92 -6.85 16.35
CA ASP A 209 3.06 -8.00 17.24
C ASP A 209 1.72 -8.46 17.84
N GLU A 210 0.79 -7.55 18.13
CA GLU A 210 -0.58 -7.87 18.54
C GLU A 210 -1.39 -8.48 17.39
N GLU A 211 -1.23 -7.95 16.18
CA GLU A 211 -1.96 -8.42 14.99
C GLU A 211 -1.53 -9.85 14.62
N LYS A 212 -0.23 -10.13 14.62
CA LYS A 212 0.27 -11.51 14.43
C LYS A 212 -0.20 -12.48 15.52
N ALA A 213 -0.40 -12.01 16.74
CA ALA A 213 -0.93 -12.85 17.82
C ALA A 213 -2.40 -13.23 17.60
N LYS A 214 -3.20 -12.35 16.96
CA LYS A 214 -4.61 -12.61 16.61
C LYS A 214 -4.74 -13.64 15.48
N ASP A 215 -3.85 -13.59 14.49
CA ASP A 215 -3.90 -14.46 13.31
C ASP A 215 -3.58 -15.93 13.60
N GLY A 216 -3.26 -16.30 14.85
CA GLY A 216 -2.90 -17.68 15.22
C GLY A 216 -1.61 -18.19 14.56
N SER A 217 -0.97 -17.36 13.73
CA SER A 217 0.33 -17.55 13.08
C SER A 217 1.45 -17.39 14.11
N ALA A 218 1.40 -18.16 15.19
CA ALA A 218 2.59 -18.56 15.91
C ALA A 218 3.34 -19.55 15.01
N THR A 219 3.98 -19.06 13.95
CA THR A 219 4.89 -19.87 13.16
C THR A 219 5.92 -20.43 14.14
N GLU A 220 5.97 -21.75 14.25
CA GLU A 220 6.94 -22.53 15.03
C GLU A 220 8.39 -22.36 14.50
N SER A 221 8.72 -21.25 13.85
CA SER A 221 10.08 -20.81 13.51
C SER A 221 10.67 -19.86 14.56
N ALA A 222 10.07 -19.81 15.75
CA ALA A 222 10.46 -18.96 16.87
C ALA A 222 11.92 -19.17 17.36
N ASP A 223 12.60 -20.22 16.90
CA ASP A 223 13.93 -20.60 17.40
C ASP A 223 15.10 -20.24 16.48
N ALA A 224 14.86 -19.58 15.34
CA ALA A 224 15.92 -19.25 14.36
C ALA A 224 16.07 -17.76 14.01
N THR A 225 15.09 -16.90 14.29
CA THR A 225 15.15 -15.47 13.90
C THR A 225 15.98 -14.65 14.88
N LYS A 226 16.73 -13.66 14.37
CA LYS A 226 17.53 -12.80 15.25
C LYS A 226 16.61 -11.96 16.14
N ALA A 227 17.02 -11.76 17.39
CA ALA A 227 16.33 -10.96 18.38
C ALA A 227 17.11 -9.69 18.67
N MET A 228 16.42 -8.55 18.63
CA MET A 228 16.93 -7.24 19.02
C MET A 228 16.67 -7.02 20.51
N ARG A 229 17.74 -6.84 21.28
CA ARG A 229 17.67 -6.63 22.73
C ARG A 229 18.35 -5.34 23.15
N CYS A 230 17.85 -4.72 24.22
CA CYS A 230 18.48 -3.56 24.83
C CYS A 230 19.91 -3.90 25.29
N ARG A 231 20.90 -3.09 24.91
CA ARG A 231 22.31 -3.33 25.28
C ARG A 231 22.58 -3.20 26.78
N ARG A 232 21.79 -2.38 27.49
CA ARG A 232 21.95 -2.13 28.94
C ARG A 232 21.38 -3.24 29.81
N CYS A 233 20.18 -3.75 29.49
CA CYS A 233 19.45 -4.68 30.37
C CYS A 233 19.03 -5.99 29.69
N ARG A 234 19.31 -6.18 28.40
CA ARG A 234 18.98 -7.38 27.61
C ARG A 234 17.48 -7.66 27.40
N THR A 235 16.59 -6.75 27.80
CA THR A 235 15.17 -6.82 27.49
C THR A 235 14.95 -6.90 25.98
N LEU A 236 14.09 -7.83 25.55
CA LEU A 236 13.68 -8.01 24.15
C LEU A 236 12.90 -6.78 23.69
N LEU A 237 13.31 -6.19 22.56
CA LEU A 237 12.68 -5.02 21.97
C LEU A 237 11.96 -5.38 20.67
N ALA A 238 12.57 -6.21 19.81
CA ALA A 238 11.95 -6.63 18.56
C ALA A 238 12.56 -7.96 18.09
N LYS A 239 11.81 -8.70 17.28
CA LYS A 239 12.36 -9.77 16.43
C LYS A 239 12.75 -9.19 15.06
N GLU A 240 13.64 -9.86 14.33
CA GLU A 240 14.13 -9.43 13.01
C GLU A 240 13.00 -9.20 12.00
N GLU A 241 11.92 -9.98 12.09
CA GLU A 241 10.74 -9.88 11.23
C GLU A 241 9.96 -8.55 11.34
N TYR A 242 10.17 -7.76 12.40
CA TYR A 242 9.55 -6.45 12.58
C TYR A 242 10.45 -5.30 12.14
N ILE A 243 11.64 -5.60 11.61
CA ILE A 243 12.55 -4.59 11.07
C ILE A 243 12.07 -4.20 9.67
N VAL A 244 11.85 -2.91 9.47
CA VAL A 244 11.55 -2.33 8.16
C VAL A 244 12.86 -2.20 7.38
N GLU A 245 12.98 -3.01 6.34
CA GLU A 245 14.09 -2.93 5.40
C GLU A 245 13.98 -1.68 4.55
N HIS A 246 15.10 -0.99 4.36
CA HIS A 246 15.22 0.14 3.45
C HIS A 246 16.61 0.09 2.83
N ASP A 247 16.67 0.09 1.50
CA ASP A 247 17.92 0.03 0.73
C ASP A 247 18.18 1.41 0.09
N PRO A 248 19.37 2.00 0.27
CA PRO A 248 19.78 3.22 -0.45
C PRO A 248 19.71 3.13 -1.99
N LYS A 249 19.51 1.95 -2.57
CA LYS A 249 19.49 1.75 -4.02
C LYS A 249 18.21 2.21 -4.74
N ALA A 250 17.18 2.69 -4.05
CA ALA A 250 16.02 3.28 -4.70
C ALA A 250 16.17 4.81 -4.77
N PRO A 251 16.45 5.41 -5.94
CA PRO A 251 16.03 6.79 -6.14
C PRO A 251 14.49 6.80 -6.06
N ALA A 252 13.96 7.59 -5.14
CA ALA A 252 12.55 7.98 -5.22
C ALA A 252 12.36 8.68 -6.56
N GLU A 253 11.40 8.22 -7.37
CA GLU A 253 10.87 9.04 -8.44
C GLU A 253 10.26 10.27 -7.76
N GLU A 254 10.87 11.43 -7.96
CA GLU A 254 10.33 12.70 -7.49
C GLU A 254 9.03 12.98 -8.23
N ASP A 255 7.94 13.10 -7.48
CA ASP A 255 6.64 13.60 -7.95
C ASP A 255 6.82 14.94 -8.67
N SER A 256 6.57 14.92 -9.98
CA SER A 256 6.56 16.12 -10.82
C SER A 256 5.24 16.88 -10.65
N SER A 257 5.02 17.46 -9.47
CA SER A 257 3.93 18.42 -9.25
C SER A 257 4.24 19.47 -8.17
N SER A 258 5.39 20.13 -8.26
CA SER A 258 5.54 21.44 -7.61
C SER A 258 6.33 22.43 -8.47
N THR A 259 5.64 23.47 -8.92
CA THR A 259 6.22 24.62 -9.60
C THR A 259 6.80 25.57 -8.53
N ALA A 260 8.09 25.41 -8.24
CA ALA A 260 8.89 26.45 -7.59
C ALA A 260 10.24 26.61 -8.32
N PRO A 261 10.78 27.83 -8.47
CA PRO A 261 11.95 28.07 -9.31
C PRO A 261 13.22 27.46 -8.71
N LEU A 262 13.96 26.71 -9.53
CA LEU A 262 15.27 26.13 -9.20
C LEU A 262 16.30 27.24 -8.87
N PRO A 263 17.09 27.11 -7.78
CA PRO A 263 18.35 27.84 -7.64
C PRO A 263 19.41 27.23 -8.58
N LEU A 264 20.29 28.08 -9.11
CA LEU A 264 21.38 27.71 -10.01
C LEU A 264 22.29 26.59 -9.45
N PRO A 265 22.85 25.71 -10.31
CA PRO A 265 23.65 24.58 -9.87
C PRO A 265 25.00 25.05 -9.31
N ASN A 266 25.29 24.65 -8.07
CA ASN A 266 26.60 24.85 -7.46
C ASN A 266 27.54 23.74 -7.98
N PRO A 267 28.69 24.06 -8.62
CA PRO A 267 29.56 23.07 -9.26
C PRO A 267 30.28 22.13 -8.28
N ASP A 268 30.17 22.36 -6.97
CA ASP A 268 30.82 21.53 -5.94
C ASP A 268 29.96 20.34 -5.46
N ALA A 269 28.72 20.18 -5.95
CA ALA A 269 27.82 19.10 -5.51
C ALA A 269 28.02 17.75 -6.25
N ALA A 270 28.85 17.71 -7.29
CA ALA A 270 29.07 16.52 -8.12
C ALA A 270 30.05 15.49 -7.52
N ALA A 271 30.53 15.68 -6.28
CA ALA A 271 31.53 14.83 -5.64
C ALA A 271 31.06 14.15 -4.33
N ALA A 272 29.76 14.08 -4.05
CA ALA A 272 29.23 13.22 -2.99
C ALA A 272 28.97 11.82 -3.54
N SER A 273 30.07 11.09 -3.75
CA SER A 273 30.11 9.69 -4.12
C SER A 273 29.23 8.83 -3.20
N ALA A 274 28.56 7.85 -3.81
CA ALA A 274 27.85 6.76 -3.15
C ALA A 274 28.78 5.98 -2.22
N SER A 275 28.90 6.46 -0.99
CA SER A 275 29.46 5.68 0.11
C SER A 275 28.34 4.75 0.58
N SER A 276 28.60 3.44 0.63
CA SER A 276 27.73 2.46 1.27
C SER A 276 27.73 2.69 2.79
N VAL A 277 27.13 3.80 3.22
CA VAL A 277 27.02 4.18 4.62
C VAL A 277 26.10 3.16 5.28
N ALA A 278 26.68 2.28 6.09
CA ALA A 278 25.92 1.37 6.93
C ALA A 278 24.91 2.18 7.78
N CYS A 279 23.62 1.87 7.66
CA CYS A 279 22.56 2.62 8.33
C CYS A 279 22.82 2.69 9.84
N GLY A 280 22.72 3.87 10.47
CA GLY A 280 22.92 4.04 11.92
C GLY A 280 21.74 3.60 12.79
N HIS A 281 20.59 3.34 12.17
CA HIS A 281 19.34 2.99 12.84
C HIS A 281 18.75 1.71 12.26
N PHE A 282 18.03 0.98 13.11
CA PHE A 282 17.03 0.02 12.66
C PHE A 282 15.67 0.72 12.69
N PHE A 283 14.94 0.67 11.59
CA PHE A 283 13.54 1.09 11.58
C PHE A 283 12.69 -0.12 11.89
N LEU A 284 11.71 0.06 12.76
CA LEU A 284 10.79 -1.00 13.17
C LEU A 284 9.38 -0.67 12.70
N GLN A 285 8.55 -1.70 12.59
CA GLN A 285 7.11 -1.53 12.68
C GLN A 285 6.72 -1.07 14.09
N ALA A 286 5.53 -0.50 14.26
CA ALA A 286 5.02 -0.19 15.59
C ALA A 286 4.80 -1.49 16.38
N LEU A 287 5.38 -1.56 17.57
CA LEU A 287 5.29 -2.72 18.47
C LEU A 287 4.64 -2.31 19.79
N SER A 288 3.97 -3.26 20.44
CA SER A 288 3.10 -3.01 21.59
C SER A 288 3.81 -2.36 22.77
N TRP A 289 5.11 -2.62 22.96
CA TRP A 289 5.90 -1.97 24.02
C TRP A 289 6.12 -0.47 23.78
N MET A 290 5.98 0.02 22.55
CA MET A 290 6.09 1.44 22.20
C MET A 290 4.84 2.23 22.56
N ARG A 291 3.73 1.53 22.85
CA ARG A 291 2.41 2.11 23.13
C ARG A 291 2.44 3.32 24.08
N PRO A 292 3.13 3.28 25.24
CA PRO A 292 3.15 4.44 26.16
C PRO A 292 3.74 5.70 25.53
N ALA A 293 4.60 5.58 24.53
CA ALA A 293 5.16 6.71 23.81
C ALA A 293 4.24 7.18 22.67
N LEU A 294 3.59 6.26 21.97
CA LEU A 294 2.78 6.56 20.78
C LEU A 294 1.37 7.07 21.12
N GLU A 295 0.80 6.67 22.26
CA GLU A 295 -0.52 7.13 22.73
C GLU A 295 -0.50 8.55 23.32
N THR A 296 0.65 9.22 23.30
CA THR A 296 0.78 10.61 23.80
C THR A 296 0.04 11.64 22.94
N GLY A 297 -0.30 11.29 21.69
CA GLY A 297 -0.90 12.21 20.71
C GLY A 297 0.10 13.16 20.06
N GLU A 298 1.40 13.04 20.38
CA GLU A 298 2.46 13.85 19.80
C GLU A 298 2.83 13.37 18.38
N LEU A 299 3.45 14.26 17.59
CA LEU A 299 3.93 13.91 16.23
C LEU A 299 5.30 13.23 16.23
N GLU A 300 6.09 13.45 17.27
CA GLU A 300 7.43 12.89 17.42
C GLU A 300 7.82 12.73 18.88
N GLY A 301 8.80 11.86 19.15
CA GLY A 301 9.23 11.62 20.50
C GLY A 301 10.40 10.66 20.63
N ARG A 302 10.63 10.22 21.86
CA ARG A 302 11.75 9.34 22.24
C ARG A 302 11.23 7.94 22.56
N LEU A 303 12.01 6.92 22.20
CA LEU A 303 11.75 5.53 22.58
C LEU A 303 12.67 5.13 23.73
N LEU A 304 12.06 4.81 24.88
CA LEU A 304 12.76 4.29 26.06
C LEU A 304 12.62 2.77 26.13
N CYS A 305 13.59 2.12 26.76
CA CYS A 305 13.50 0.69 27.04
C CYS A 305 12.27 0.39 27.92
N PRO A 306 11.42 -0.61 27.58
CA PRO A 306 10.19 -0.89 28.33
C PRO A 306 10.45 -1.50 29.72
N ASN A 307 11.70 -1.85 30.03
CA ASN A 307 12.07 -2.26 31.38
C ASN A 307 12.18 -1.04 32.30
N LEU A 308 11.24 -0.91 33.23
CA LEU A 308 11.13 0.18 34.21
C LEU A 308 12.37 0.38 35.08
N LYS A 309 13.22 -0.63 35.25
CA LYS A 309 14.50 -0.47 35.98
C LYS A 309 15.62 0.08 35.10
N CYS A 310 15.46 0.02 33.78
CA CYS A 310 16.47 0.38 32.80
C CYS A 310 16.26 1.78 32.25
N GLU A 311 15.06 2.06 31.72
CA GLU A 311 14.64 3.35 31.13
C GLU A 311 15.64 3.96 30.13
N ALA A 312 16.54 3.14 29.56
CA ALA A 312 17.56 3.64 28.66
C ALA A 312 16.91 4.18 27.39
N LEU A 313 17.36 5.34 26.91
CA LEU A 313 17.02 5.84 25.60
C LEU A 313 17.56 4.89 24.53
N VAL A 314 16.66 4.19 23.82
CA VAL A 314 17.00 3.21 22.77
C VAL A 314 16.80 3.78 21.37
N GLY A 315 15.94 4.79 21.22
CA GLY A 315 15.58 5.31 19.91
C GLY A 315 14.72 6.58 19.96
N ARG A 316 14.12 6.88 18.82
CA ARG A 316 13.16 7.98 18.62
C ARG A 316 12.10 7.57 17.60
N TRP A 317 11.00 8.30 17.57
CA TRP A 317 9.92 8.08 16.61
C TRP A 317 9.42 9.40 16.04
N ASN A 318 8.88 9.36 14.83
CA ASN A 318 8.24 10.51 14.17
C ASN A 318 7.20 9.99 13.16
N TRP A 319 5.96 10.44 13.29
CA TRP A 319 4.86 10.04 12.41
C TRP A 319 5.02 10.54 10.98
N LYS A 320 5.61 11.73 10.79
CA LYS A 320 5.96 12.30 9.48
C LYS A 320 7.19 11.63 8.85
N GLY A 321 7.87 10.76 9.59
CA GLY A 321 9.01 10.02 9.12
C GLY A 321 10.36 10.59 9.52
N LEU A 322 11.42 9.83 9.21
CA LEU A 322 12.80 10.20 9.48
C LEU A 322 13.68 9.82 8.29
N ARG A 323 14.62 10.69 7.93
CA ARG A 323 15.67 10.38 6.95
C ARG A 323 16.75 9.52 7.59
N CYS A 324 17.01 8.34 7.01
CA CYS A 324 18.12 7.49 7.41
C CYS A 324 19.46 8.08 6.96
N SER A 325 20.55 7.66 7.61
CA SER A 325 21.92 8.02 7.21
C SER A 325 22.30 7.52 5.81
N CYS A 326 21.59 6.53 5.27
CA CYS A 326 21.75 6.08 3.88
C CYS A 326 20.98 6.95 2.86
N GLY A 327 20.22 7.95 3.32
CA GLY A 327 19.49 8.90 2.48
C GLY A 327 18.00 8.61 2.33
N VAL A 328 17.56 7.36 2.53
CA VAL A 328 16.16 6.93 2.39
C VAL A 328 15.28 7.55 3.47
N TRP A 329 14.09 8.02 3.07
CA TRP A 329 13.02 8.45 3.96
C TRP A 329 12.16 7.25 4.37
N VAL A 330 11.89 7.12 5.67
CA VAL A 330 10.99 6.08 6.20
C VAL A 330 9.84 6.77 6.91
N THR A 331 8.60 6.42 6.57
CA THR A 331 7.38 7.01 7.12
C THR A 331 6.29 5.94 7.33
N PRO A 332 5.66 5.86 8.51
CA PRO A 332 6.09 6.46 9.77
C PRO A 332 7.43 5.86 10.23
N ALA A 333 8.19 6.58 11.07
CA ALA A 333 9.51 6.13 11.49
C ALA A 333 9.58 5.80 12.99
N PHE A 334 9.83 4.53 13.30
CA PHE A 334 10.20 4.07 14.64
C PHE A 334 11.66 3.62 14.65
N ALA A 335 12.57 4.55 14.92
CA ALA A 335 14.01 4.36 14.74
C ALA A 335 14.71 3.98 16.05
N VAL A 336 15.26 2.78 16.10
CA VAL A 336 16.11 2.28 17.20
C VAL A 336 17.58 2.43 16.83
N GLN A 337 18.37 3.02 17.73
CA GLN A 337 19.79 3.27 17.49
C GLN A 337 20.60 1.97 17.57
N LYS A 338 21.38 1.65 16.52
CA LYS A 338 22.20 0.44 16.48
C LYS A 338 23.18 0.35 17.66
N GLY A 339 23.73 1.48 18.12
CA GLY A 339 24.66 1.51 19.25
C GLY A 339 24.04 1.17 20.61
N ARG A 340 22.69 1.22 20.73
CA ARG A 340 21.93 1.02 21.97
C ARG A 340 21.33 -0.38 22.10
N VAL A 341 21.45 -1.21 21.06
CA VAL A 341 20.85 -2.55 21.00
C VAL A 341 21.86 -3.57 20.49
N ASP A 342 21.65 -4.82 20.87
CA ASP A 342 22.36 -5.97 20.31
C ASP A 342 21.37 -6.79 19.48
N LEU A 343 21.73 -7.12 18.23
CA LEU A 343 20.97 -8.06 17.40
C LEU A 343 21.66 -9.42 17.46
N LEU A 344 21.02 -10.40 18.11
CA LEU A 344 21.62 -11.69 18.43
C LEU A 344 20.83 -12.83 17.78
N SER A 345 21.52 -13.88 17.32
CA SER A 345 20.86 -15.12 16.93
C SER A 345 20.52 -15.98 18.17
N PRO A 346 19.45 -16.78 18.14
CA PRO A 346 19.03 -17.60 19.29
C PRO A 346 20.13 -18.55 19.80
N ALA A 347 20.99 -19.06 18.91
CA ALA A 347 22.12 -19.93 19.25
C ALA A 347 23.19 -19.22 20.11
N VAL A 348 23.45 -17.93 19.83
CA VAL A 348 24.42 -17.12 20.59
C VAL A 348 23.84 -16.72 21.96
N GLU A 349 22.52 -16.60 22.07
CA GLU A 349 21.83 -16.30 23.33
C GLU A 349 21.99 -17.44 24.35
N ARG A 350 21.79 -18.70 23.94
CA ARG A 350 21.95 -19.86 24.84
C ARG A 350 23.38 -20.00 25.37
N GLY A 351 24.38 -19.70 24.55
CA GLY A 351 25.80 -19.74 24.93
C GLY A 351 26.21 -18.65 25.93
N ARG A 352 25.61 -17.46 25.89
CA ARG A 352 25.90 -16.36 26.83
C ARG A 352 25.17 -16.51 28.17
N GLY A 353 23.98 -17.11 28.19
CA GLY A 353 23.27 -17.45 29.43
C GLY A 353 24.05 -18.47 30.29
N ALA A 354 24.74 -19.42 29.66
CA ALA A 354 25.54 -20.43 30.35
C ALA A 354 26.85 -19.88 30.96
N GLN A 355 27.39 -18.77 30.44
CA GLN A 355 28.63 -18.16 30.96
C GLN A 355 28.42 -17.21 32.15
N ALA A 356 27.17 -16.93 32.54
CA ALA A 356 26.86 -16.03 33.66
C ALA A 356 26.93 -16.69 35.06
N ALA A 357 27.33 -17.96 35.16
CA ALA A 357 27.51 -18.68 36.44
C ALA A 357 28.96 -19.12 36.71
N GLY A 358 29.95 -18.47 36.09
CA GLY A 358 31.36 -18.65 36.46
C GLY A 358 31.73 -17.80 37.67
N VAL A 359 31.58 -18.33 38.89
CA VAL A 359 32.14 -17.71 40.11
C VAL A 359 33.65 -17.55 39.89
N ARG A 360 34.10 -16.31 39.67
CA ARG A 360 35.52 -15.96 39.58
C ARG A 360 36.11 -16.08 40.99
N MET A 361 36.88 -17.13 41.24
CA MET A 361 37.62 -17.25 42.50
C MET A 361 38.74 -16.19 42.58
N PRO A 362 38.97 -15.57 43.75
CA PRO A 362 39.98 -14.55 43.92
C PRO A 362 41.41 -15.10 43.77
N PRO A 363 42.39 -14.25 43.42
CA PRO A 363 43.76 -14.67 43.16
C PRO A 363 44.42 -15.06 44.49
N GLY A 364 44.73 -16.34 44.68
CA GLY A 364 45.40 -16.85 45.88
C GLY A 364 45.33 -18.37 46.10
N MET A 365 44.46 -19.09 45.37
CA MET A 365 44.27 -20.54 45.54
C MET A 365 44.60 -21.36 44.27
N ARG A 366 45.73 -21.07 43.60
CA ARG A 366 46.27 -22.02 42.61
C ARG A 366 47.25 -22.97 43.29
N ALA A 367 46.88 -24.25 43.38
CA ALA A 367 47.80 -25.30 43.77
C ALA A 367 48.94 -25.43 42.73
N PRO A 368 50.18 -25.70 43.15
CA PRO A 368 51.29 -25.87 42.22
C PRO A 368 51.17 -27.18 41.44
N PRO A 369 51.73 -27.25 40.21
CA PRO A 369 51.65 -28.44 39.37
C PRO A 369 52.46 -29.61 39.95
N PRO A 370 52.02 -30.87 39.75
CA PRO A 370 52.75 -32.04 40.21
C PRO A 370 54.09 -32.17 39.46
N LYS A 371 55.16 -32.40 40.21
CA LYS A 371 56.49 -32.69 39.68
C LYS A 371 56.48 -34.03 38.94
N GLY A 372 57.03 -34.04 37.72
CA GLY A 372 57.23 -35.24 36.94
C GLY A 372 58.12 -36.25 37.65
N GLY A 373 57.69 -37.51 37.66
CA GLY A 373 58.50 -38.66 38.02
C GLY A 373 58.74 -39.51 36.77
N ASN A 374 60.01 -39.63 36.39
CA ASN A 374 60.50 -40.66 35.49
C ASN A 374 60.19 -42.05 36.07
N LEU A 375 59.74 -42.96 35.21
CA LEU A 375 60.22 -44.34 35.12
C LEU A 375 59.97 -44.85 33.70
#